data_AF-A0A369SYJ7-F1
#
_entry.id   AF-A0A369SYJ7-F1
#
_cell.length_a   1.000
_cell.length_b   1.000
_cell.length_c   1.000
_cell.angle_alpha   90.00
_cell.angle_beta   90.00
_cell.angle_gamma   90.00
#
_symmetry.space_group_name_H-M   'P 1'
#
loop_
_entity.id
_entity.type
_entity.pdbx_description
1 polymer ?
#
loop_
_entity_poly.entity_id
_entity_poly.type
_entity_poly.pdbx_seq_one_letter_code
_entity_poly.pdbx_strand_id
1 'polypeptide(L)'
;MIYVYTNGGGMGVLASDALERLGIELEDTPEDMKEKLKKVLPYFASLKNPIDTTANATEDQYVEGLRILIEDNRTEAILAILLPQLPHYTEKIVDKIKEVCKKNIFITFVIYGGFYADKIRKELEGFFPVFESPEEAAKALKFYLSKIKG
;
A
#
# COMPACT_ATOMS: atom_id res chain seq x y z
N MET A 1 13.77 0.10 -3.47
CA MET A 1 12.68 1.07 -3.69
C MET A 1 11.62 0.91 -2.63
N ILE A 2 11.15 2.02 -2.08
CA ILE A 2 10.03 2.07 -1.13
C ILE A 2 8.82 2.62 -1.90
N TYR A 3 7.67 1.96 -1.79
CA TYR A 3 6.45 2.40 -2.46
C TYR A 3 5.39 2.84 -1.45
N VAL A 4 4.66 3.90 -1.78
CA VAL A 4 3.35 4.18 -1.20
C VAL A 4 2.29 3.72 -2.19
N TYR A 5 1.35 2.89 -1.75
CA TYR A 5 0.29 2.33 -2.59
C TYR A 5 -1.08 2.63 -1.96
N THR A 6 -1.93 3.40 -2.62
CA THR A 6 -3.19 3.90 -2.04
C THR A 6 -4.36 3.84 -3.02
N ASN A 7 -5.58 3.81 -2.53
CA ASN A 7 -6.80 4.09 -3.31
C ASN A 7 -7.41 5.46 -2.99
N GLY A 8 -6.72 6.28 -2.20
CA GLY A 8 -7.08 7.65 -1.88
C GLY A 8 -5.86 8.56 -1.87
N GLY A 9 -5.74 9.42 -2.87
CA GLY A 9 -4.57 10.29 -3.08
C GLY A 9 -4.22 11.19 -1.90
N GLY A 10 -5.21 11.72 -1.16
CA GLY A 10 -4.95 12.55 0.02
C GLY A 10 -4.13 11.82 1.09
N MET A 11 -4.41 10.55 1.34
CA MET A 11 -3.63 9.73 2.26
C MET A 11 -2.26 9.37 1.69
N GLY A 12 -2.14 9.24 0.37
CA GLY A 12 -0.87 9.07 -0.31
C GLY A 12 0.07 10.25 -0.09
N VAL A 13 -0.45 11.49 -0.20
CA VAL A 13 0.31 12.71 0.11
C VAL A 13 0.76 12.73 1.57
N LEU A 14 -0.14 12.47 2.52
CA LEU A 14 0.22 12.41 3.94
C LEU A 14 1.28 11.36 4.25
N ALA A 15 1.21 10.19 3.61
CA ALA A 15 2.23 9.14 3.73
C ALA A 15 3.57 9.56 3.15
N SER A 16 3.57 10.20 1.97
CA SER A 16 4.78 10.75 1.35
C SER A 16 5.45 11.77 2.28
N ASP A 17 4.68 12.74 2.79
CA ASP A 17 5.18 13.76 3.71
C ASP A 17 5.71 13.14 5.02
N ALA A 18 5.04 12.11 5.53
CA ALA A 18 5.47 11.41 6.74
C ALA A 18 6.80 10.66 6.54
N LEU A 19 6.99 10.03 5.39
CA LEU A 19 8.25 9.37 5.02
C LEU A 19 9.37 10.39 4.81
N GLU A 20 9.09 11.50 4.11
CA GLU A 20 10.05 12.59 3.88
C GLU A 20 10.55 13.17 5.22
N ARG A 21 9.66 13.44 6.18
CA ARG A 21 10.02 13.88 7.54
C ARG A 21 10.93 12.90 8.30
N LEU A 22 10.95 11.63 7.91
CA LEU A 22 11.83 10.59 8.46
C LEU A 22 13.10 10.37 7.63
N GLY A 23 13.37 11.25 6.66
CA GLY A 23 14.50 11.16 5.73
C GLY A 23 14.40 9.97 4.78
N ILE A 24 13.18 9.60 4.38
CA ILE A 24 12.91 8.63 3.32
C ILE A 24 12.31 9.39 2.14
N GLU A 25 13.11 9.60 1.11
CA GLU A 25 12.64 10.19 -0.15
C GLU A 25 12.07 9.10 -1.06
N LEU A 26 10.93 9.37 -1.69
CA LEU A 26 10.30 8.45 -2.64
C LEU A 26 10.84 8.71 -4.05
N GLU A 27 11.48 7.70 -4.62
CA GLU A 27 11.83 7.69 -6.04
C GLU A 27 10.57 7.48 -6.89
N ASP A 28 10.54 8.07 -8.09
CA ASP A 28 9.44 7.84 -9.04
C ASP A 28 9.41 6.38 -9.50
N THR A 29 8.21 5.89 -9.81
CA THR A 29 8.02 4.51 -10.25
C THR A 29 8.73 4.28 -11.60
N PRO A 30 9.54 3.22 -11.76
CA PRO A 30 10.23 2.92 -13.01
C PRO A 30 9.24 2.66 -14.16
N GLU A 31 9.63 2.98 -15.40
CA GLU A 31 8.71 2.90 -16.54
C GLU A 31 8.21 1.46 -16.79
N ASP A 32 9.08 0.46 -16.63
CA ASP A 32 8.71 -0.94 -16.77
C ASP A 32 7.69 -1.39 -15.70
N MET A 33 7.75 -0.79 -14.51
CA MET A 33 6.77 -1.00 -13.45
C MET A 33 5.44 -0.30 -13.77
N LYS A 34 5.49 0.95 -14.27
CA LYS A 34 4.30 1.67 -14.75
C LYS A 34 3.58 0.87 -15.84
N GLU A 35 4.30 0.28 -16.79
CA GLU A 35 3.70 -0.56 -17.84
C GLU A 35 2.98 -1.80 -17.30
N LYS A 36 3.52 -2.45 -16.27
CA LYS A 36 2.87 -3.59 -15.60
C LYS A 36 1.60 -3.14 -14.88
N LEU A 37 1.69 -2.07 -14.08
CA LEU A 37 0.56 -1.54 -13.32
C LEU A 37 -0.57 -1.03 -14.23
N LYS A 38 -0.23 -0.40 -15.35
CA LYS A 38 -1.20 0.12 -16.33
C LYS A 38 -2.09 -0.97 -16.94
N LYS A 39 -1.64 -2.23 -16.96
CA LYS A 39 -2.42 -3.38 -17.48
C LYS A 39 -3.53 -3.82 -16.54
N VAL A 40 -3.43 -3.48 -15.25
CA VAL A 40 -4.34 -3.99 -14.20
C VAL A 40 -5.11 -2.87 -13.52
N LEU A 41 -4.50 -1.70 -13.34
CA LEU A 41 -5.12 -0.56 -12.67
C LEU A 41 -6.03 0.24 -13.61
N PRO A 42 -7.02 0.97 -13.07
CA PRO A 42 -7.82 1.91 -13.86
C PRO A 42 -6.94 2.91 -14.63
N TYR A 43 -7.37 3.32 -15.82
CA TYR A 43 -6.59 4.22 -16.67
C TYR A 43 -6.36 5.62 -16.06
N PHE A 44 -7.16 5.99 -15.06
CA PHE A 44 -7.02 7.23 -14.29
C PHE A 44 -6.11 7.10 -13.07
N ALA A 45 -5.56 5.92 -12.79
CA ALA A 45 -4.63 5.72 -11.68
C ALA A 45 -3.37 6.57 -11.87
N SER A 46 -2.89 7.17 -10.77
CA SER A 46 -1.56 7.76 -10.74
C SER A 46 -0.54 6.65 -10.58
N LEU A 47 0.33 6.47 -11.57
CA LEU A 47 1.41 5.46 -11.53
C LEU A 47 2.75 6.05 -11.07
N LYS A 48 2.78 7.30 -10.62
CA LYS A 48 3.92 7.88 -9.90
C LYS A 48 4.01 7.25 -8.51
N ASN A 49 5.03 7.57 -7.72
CA ASN A 49 5.11 7.18 -6.31
C ASN A 49 4.83 8.43 -5.45
N PRO A 50 3.72 8.49 -4.68
CA PRO A 50 2.72 7.43 -4.41
C PRO A 50 1.89 6.97 -5.60
N ILE A 51 1.66 5.65 -5.66
CA ILE A 51 0.77 5.01 -6.63
C ILE A 51 -0.66 5.11 -6.09
N ASP A 52 -1.54 5.78 -6.82
CA ASP A 52 -2.95 5.96 -6.46
C ASP A 52 -3.84 5.21 -7.45
N THR A 53 -4.46 4.12 -6.99
CA THR A 53 -5.38 3.30 -7.79
C THR A 53 -6.71 4.00 -8.06
N THR A 54 -6.97 5.13 -7.39
CA THR A 54 -8.26 5.81 -7.27
C THR A 54 -9.31 5.00 -6.50
N ALA A 55 -10.37 5.69 -6.07
CA ALA A 55 -11.51 5.06 -5.39
C ALA A 55 -12.31 4.11 -6.30
N ASN A 56 -12.10 4.16 -7.61
CA ASN A 56 -12.80 3.34 -8.60
C ASN A 56 -12.15 1.96 -8.83
N ALA A 57 -10.96 1.71 -8.27
CA ALA A 57 -10.33 0.39 -8.38
C ALA A 57 -11.19 -0.67 -7.68
N THR A 58 -11.37 -1.82 -8.32
CA THR A 58 -11.97 -2.97 -7.65
C THR A 58 -11.01 -3.60 -6.65
N GLU A 59 -11.55 -4.43 -5.74
CA GLU A 59 -10.75 -5.27 -4.84
C GLU A 59 -9.66 -6.05 -5.59
N ASP A 60 -9.99 -6.66 -6.73
CA ASP A 60 -9.05 -7.44 -7.54
C ASP A 60 -7.96 -6.56 -8.15
N GLN A 61 -8.31 -5.37 -8.65
CA GLN A 61 -7.32 -4.45 -9.22
C GLN A 61 -6.34 -3.94 -8.16
N TYR A 62 -6.85 -3.63 -6.96
CA TYR A 62 -6.01 -3.21 -5.84
C TYR A 62 -5.05 -4.32 -5.40
N VAL A 63 -5.55 -5.55 -5.23
CA VAL A 63 -4.73 -6.70 -4.83
C VAL A 63 -3.69 -7.03 -5.91
N GLU A 64 -4.08 -6.98 -7.18
CA GLU A 64 -3.18 -7.29 -8.29
C GLU A 64 -2.08 -6.25 -8.45
N GLY A 65 -2.39 -4.95 -8.29
CA GLY A 65 -1.37 -3.91 -8.27
C GLY A 65 -0.40 -4.09 -7.10
N LEU A 66 -0.92 -4.42 -5.91
CA LEU A 66 -0.09 -4.73 -4.75
C LEU A 66 0.81 -5.96 -5.00
N ARG A 67 0.28 -7.03 -5.62
CA ARG A 67 1.03 -8.23 -6.02
C ARG A 67 2.20 -7.89 -6.95
N ILE A 68 1.97 -7.05 -7.95
CA ILE A 68 3.01 -6.62 -8.89
C ILE A 68 4.17 -5.92 -8.15
N LEU A 69 3.87 -5.04 -7.19
CA LEU A 69 4.89 -4.38 -6.37
C LEU A 69 5.65 -5.37 -5.50
N ILE A 70 4.93 -6.33 -4.88
CA ILE A 70 5.52 -7.36 -4.01
C ILE A 70 6.44 -8.32 -4.78
N GLU A 71 6.11 -8.58 -6.05
CA GLU A 71 6.88 -9.52 -6.85
C GLU A 71 8.17 -8.94 -7.43
N ASP A 72 8.29 -7.61 -7.48
CA ASP A 72 9.46 -6.92 -7.98
C ASP A 72 10.62 -6.97 -6.98
N ASN A 73 11.77 -7.46 -7.44
CA ASN A 73 12.97 -7.62 -6.62
C ASN A 73 13.61 -6.29 -6.19
N ARG A 74 13.21 -5.16 -6.80
CA ARG A 74 13.66 -3.81 -6.40
C ARG A 74 12.86 -3.28 -5.21
N THR A 75 11.71 -3.89 -4.88
CA THR A 75 10.86 -3.44 -3.78
C THR A 75 11.46 -3.85 -2.43
N GLU A 76 11.77 -2.86 -1.60
CA GLU A 76 12.34 -3.05 -0.25
C GLU A 76 11.23 -3.06 0.82
N ALA A 77 10.26 -2.16 0.69
CA ALA A 77 9.12 -2.04 1.60
C ALA A 77 7.95 -1.33 0.92
N ILE A 78 6.74 -1.55 1.42
CA ILE A 78 5.52 -0.90 0.94
C ILE A 78 4.74 -0.31 2.12
N LEU A 79 4.32 0.95 1.99
CA LEU A 79 3.27 1.54 2.83
C LEU A 79 1.97 1.50 2.03
N ALA A 80 1.14 0.51 2.33
CA ALA A 80 -0.14 0.31 1.67
C ALA A 80 -1.25 1.05 2.43
N ILE A 81 -2.12 1.74 1.72
CA ILE A 81 -3.24 2.48 2.28
C ILE A 81 -4.51 1.97 1.60
N LEU A 82 -5.48 1.61 2.42
CA LEU A 82 -6.78 1.13 1.96
C LEU A 82 -7.89 1.94 2.64
N LEU A 83 -8.66 2.65 1.82
CA LEU A 83 -9.90 3.32 2.19
C LEU A 83 -11.06 2.51 1.62
N PRO A 84 -11.56 1.48 2.33
CA PRO A 84 -12.55 0.57 1.77
C PRO A 84 -13.89 1.28 1.59
N GLN A 85 -14.35 1.36 0.35
CA GLN A 85 -15.65 1.91 -0.02
C GLN A 85 -16.50 0.84 -0.70
N LEU A 86 -17.76 0.68 -0.26
CA LEU A 86 -18.71 -0.19 -0.93
C LEU A 86 -19.16 0.42 -2.28
N PRO A 87 -19.44 -0.41 -3.30
CA PRO A 87 -19.42 -1.88 -3.29
C PRO A 87 -18.05 -2.49 -3.62
N HIS A 88 -17.01 -1.68 -3.79
CA HIS A 88 -15.73 -2.11 -4.38
C HIS A 88 -14.85 -2.96 -3.46
N TYR A 89 -14.96 -2.79 -2.14
CA TYR A 89 -14.13 -3.46 -1.15
C TYR A 89 -14.98 -4.21 -0.13
N THR A 90 -14.71 -5.50 0.05
CA THR A 90 -15.41 -6.37 0.99
C THR A 90 -14.45 -6.95 2.01
N GLU A 91 -14.97 -7.64 3.04
CA GLU A 91 -14.14 -8.36 4.03
C GLU A 91 -13.24 -9.42 3.35
N LYS A 92 -13.60 -9.89 2.14
CA LYS A 92 -12.81 -10.88 1.36
C LYS A 92 -11.45 -10.35 0.90
N ILE A 93 -11.24 -9.04 0.89
CA ILE A 93 -9.93 -8.47 0.52
C ILE A 93 -8.82 -8.97 1.44
N VAL A 94 -9.13 -9.29 2.70
CA VAL A 94 -8.15 -9.75 3.69
C VAL A 94 -7.48 -11.05 3.23
N ASP A 95 -8.28 -12.03 2.80
CA ASP A 95 -7.77 -13.30 2.29
C ASP A 95 -6.95 -13.12 1.01
N LYS A 96 -7.38 -12.23 0.12
CA LYS A 96 -6.64 -11.91 -1.11
C LYS A 96 -5.29 -11.23 -0.82
N ILE A 97 -5.26 -10.29 0.13
CA ILE A 97 -4.02 -9.64 0.59
C ILE A 97 -3.08 -10.70 1.18
N LYS A 98 -3.59 -11.58 2.06
CA LYS A 98 -2.81 -12.68 2.64
C LYS A 98 -2.25 -13.61 1.56
N GLU A 99 -2.98 -13.82 0.47
CA GLU A 99 -2.54 -14.67 -0.63
C GLU A 99 -1.34 -14.09 -1.38
N VAL A 100 -1.33 -12.78 -1.63
CA VAL A 100 -0.27 -12.11 -2.42
C VAL A 100 0.92 -11.68 -1.55
N CYS A 101 0.69 -11.38 -0.27
CA CYS A 101 1.73 -10.97 0.69
C CYS A 101 2.49 -12.16 1.29
N LYS A 102 2.78 -13.20 0.50
CA LYS A 102 3.55 -14.40 0.94
C LYS A 102 5.06 -14.23 0.89
N LYS A 103 5.57 -13.21 0.19
CA LYS A 103 7.01 -12.93 0.08
C LYS A 103 7.50 -12.10 1.28
N ASN A 104 8.79 -12.24 1.60
CA ASN A 104 9.48 -11.49 2.66
C ASN A 104 9.73 -10.01 2.29
N ILE A 105 8.69 -9.28 1.88
CA ILE A 105 8.73 -7.83 1.80
C ILE A 105 7.99 -7.28 3.00
N PHE A 106 8.56 -6.25 3.62
CA PHE A 106 7.92 -5.60 4.75
C PHE A 106 6.84 -4.64 4.24
N ILE A 107 5.62 -4.83 4.73
CA ILE A 107 4.47 -4.02 4.33
C ILE A 107 3.80 -3.49 5.60
N THR A 108 3.56 -2.19 5.64
CA THR A 108 2.66 -1.57 6.62
C THR A 108 1.34 -1.25 5.95
N PHE A 109 0.24 -1.40 6.68
CA PHE A 109 -1.09 -1.04 6.20
C PHE A 109 -1.63 0.14 6.98
N VAL A 110 -2.23 1.11 6.28
CA VAL A 110 -3.10 2.12 6.86
C VAL A 110 -4.50 1.82 6.39
N ILE A 111 -5.38 1.45 7.32
CA ILE A 111 -6.79 1.18 7.00
C ILE A 111 -7.63 2.22 7.72
N TYR A 112 -8.29 3.06 6.94
CA TYR A 112 -9.04 4.20 7.46
C TYR A 112 -10.45 4.23 6.88
N GLY A 113 -11.45 4.44 7.74
CA GLY A 113 -12.86 4.50 7.36
C GLY A 113 -13.80 4.14 8.50
N GLY A 114 -15.05 3.85 8.17
CA GLY A 114 -16.07 3.44 9.14
C GLY A 114 -16.07 1.94 9.45
N PHE A 115 -17.23 1.42 9.86
CA PHE A 115 -17.41 0.04 10.34
C PHE A 115 -16.77 -1.06 9.49
N TYR A 116 -16.85 -0.97 8.15
CA TYR A 116 -16.22 -1.95 7.26
C TYR A 116 -14.68 -1.89 7.28
N ALA A 117 -14.12 -0.68 7.37
CA ALA A 117 -12.68 -0.49 7.51
C ALA A 117 -12.18 -1.11 8.83
N ASP A 118 -12.91 -0.91 9.93
CA ASP A 118 -12.58 -1.50 11.23
C ASP A 118 -12.56 -3.03 11.22
N LYS A 119 -13.50 -3.66 10.49
CA LYS A 119 -13.49 -5.12 10.35
C LYS A 119 -12.25 -5.62 9.59
N ILE A 120 -11.98 -5.04 8.42
CA ILE A 120 -10.81 -5.39 7.60
C ILE A 120 -9.54 -5.16 8.40
N ARG A 121 -9.43 -4.02 9.10
CA ARG A 121 -8.31 -3.68 9.97
C ARG A 121 -8.08 -4.75 11.04
N LYS A 122 -9.09 -5.07 11.85
CA LYS A 122 -8.98 -6.07 12.93
C LYS A 122 -8.54 -7.43 12.43
N GLU A 123 -9.02 -7.85 11.26
CA GLU A 123 -8.62 -9.13 10.69
C GLU A 123 -7.18 -9.10 10.18
N LEU A 124 -6.79 -8.01 9.51
CA LEU A 124 -5.46 -7.85 8.93
C LEU A 124 -4.36 -7.63 10.00
N GLU A 125 -4.71 -7.05 11.16
CA GLU A 125 -3.83 -6.89 12.34
C GLU A 125 -3.28 -8.23 12.87
N GLY A 126 -3.99 -9.34 12.64
CA GLY A 126 -3.51 -10.68 13.01
C GLY A 126 -2.31 -11.16 12.18
N PHE A 127 -2.00 -10.50 11.07
CA PHE A 127 -1.02 -10.95 10.08
C PHE A 127 0.01 -9.88 9.71
N PHE A 128 -0.35 -8.60 9.76
CA PHE A 128 0.49 -7.49 9.30
C PHE A 128 0.49 -6.32 10.29
N PRO A 129 1.52 -5.46 10.26
CA PRO A 129 1.49 -4.16 10.95
C PRO A 129 0.44 -3.25 10.31
N VAL A 130 -0.69 -3.05 11.00
CA VAL A 130 -1.78 -2.17 10.56
C VAL A 130 -1.88 -0.97 11.51
N PHE A 131 -2.07 0.21 10.95
CA PHE A 131 -2.11 1.49 11.65
C PHE A 131 -3.32 2.30 11.22
N GLU A 132 -3.68 3.28 12.04
CA GLU A 132 -4.77 4.22 11.75
C GLU A 132 -4.27 5.51 11.07
N SER A 133 -2.95 5.75 11.09
CA SER A 133 -2.32 6.94 10.52
C SER A 133 -1.11 6.63 9.62
N PRO A 134 -0.89 7.40 8.54
CA PRO A 134 0.32 7.32 7.73
C PRO A 134 1.61 7.55 8.53
N GLU A 135 1.58 8.43 9.53
CA GLU A 135 2.73 8.76 10.37
C GLU A 135 3.23 7.57 11.19
N GLU A 136 2.33 6.79 11.78
CA GLU A 136 2.69 5.58 12.53
C GLU A 136 3.20 4.50 11.60
N ALA A 137 2.53 4.29 10.46
CA ALA A 137 2.97 3.35 9.44
C ALA A 137 4.37 3.71 8.90
N ALA A 138 4.64 4.99 8.66
CA ALA A 138 5.95 5.48 8.22
C ALA A 138 7.04 5.27 9.28
N LYS A 139 6.74 5.52 10.57
CA LYS A 139 7.68 5.24 11.68
C LYS A 139 8.03 3.76 11.79
N ALA A 140 7.02 2.88 11.69
CA ALA A 140 7.23 1.43 11.70
C ALA A 140 8.09 0.97 10.51
N LEU A 141 7.82 1.51 9.32
CA LEU A 141 8.62 1.26 8.12
C LEU A 141 10.07 1.73 8.29
N LYS A 142 10.29 2.95 8.79
CA LYS A 142 11.64 3.46 9.09
C LYS A 142 12.40 2.57 10.08
N PHE A 143 11.72 2.14 11.15
CA PHE A 143 12.30 1.25 12.14
C PHE A 143 12.74 -0.07 11.50
N TYR A 144 11.89 -0.70 10.70
CA TYR A 144 12.25 -1.92 9.96
C TYR A 144 13.48 -1.70 9.07
N LEU A 145 13.50 -0.64 8.27
CA LEU A 145 14.63 -0.33 7.38
C LEU A 145 15.96 -0.16 8.15
N SER A 146 15.92 0.41 9.36
CA SER A 146 17.11 0.54 10.22
C SER A 146 17.67 -0.79 10.73
N LYS A 147 16.86 -1.86 10.73
CA LYS A 147 17.27 -3.20 11.21
C LYS A 147 17.83 -4.09 10.11
N ILE A 148 17.48 -3.82 8.85
CA ILE A 148 17.95 -4.61 7.70
C ILE A 148 19.17 -3.98 7.01
N LYS A 149 19.41 -2.67 7.18
CA LYS A 149 20.55 -1.95 6.60
C LYS A 149 21.70 -1.71 7.59
N GLY A 150 21.57 -2.18 8.83
CA GLY A 150 22.62 -2.17 9.86
C GLY A 150 23.11 -3.57 10.13
#